data_AF-A0A1W6ZU66-F1
#
_entry.id   AF-A0A1W6ZU66-F1
#
_cell.length_a   1.000
_cell.length_b   1.000
_cell.length_c   1.000
_cell.angle_alpha   90.00
_cell.angle_beta   90.00
_cell.angle_gamma   90.00
#
_symmetry.space_group_name_H-M   'P 1'
#
loop_
_entity.id
_entity.type
_entity.pdbx_description
1 polymer ?
#
loop_
_entity_poly.entity_id
_entity_poly.type
_entity_poly.pdbx_seq_one_letter_code
_entity_poly.pdbx_strand_id
1 'polypeptide(L)'
;MRRWRVGTSSAELLRSGCCPASFQLIFQVNHMLKTNDAWLARETCRWMRPDAHRWMRPDFKRFLAPGERKAGFDPEQPRDEWGRWTETGAEEDEVADSFEESLSFDLLDEFSDARRSRADGHHYVPRQIFKDEGLSEEARKVFRDAKTGRLYNPRLNLFDEEHRAYNDVVASRFEEFLARHSVKKSKMTTAQAQSFLDEVLSSRDPRIRDFNRRMRFRELFYRVRYGIRGNE
;
A
#
# COMPACT_ATOMS: atom_id res chain seq x y z
N MET A 1 -5.18 11.56 62.35
CA MET A 1 -3.84 11.67 61.74
C MET A 1 -3.28 10.27 61.54
N ARG A 2 -3.27 9.73 60.30
CA ARG A 2 -2.76 8.38 60.01
C ARG A 2 -1.39 8.51 59.33
N ARG A 3 -0.34 7.99 60.00
CA ARG A 3 1.04 7.90 59.49
C ARG A 3 1.13 6.74 58.50
N TRP A 4 1.57 7.03 57.29
CA TRP A 4 2.04 6.02 56.34
C TRP A 4 3.51 5.72 56.63
N ARG A 5 3.85 4.45 56.87
CA ARG A 5 5.24 3.98 56.91
C ARG A 5 5.71 3.70 55.49
N VAL A 6 6.83 4.31 55.15
CA VAL A 6 7.64 4.02 53.96
C VAL A 6 8.68 2.99 54.38
N GLY A 7 8.84 1.91 53.61
CA GLY A 7 10.02 1.07 53.71
C GLY A 7 9.79 -0.40 53.39
N THR A 8 10.21 -0.82 52.20
CA THR A 8 10.94 -2.08 51.99
C THR A 8 11.84 -1.92 50.77
N SER A 9 13.13 -2.17 51.00
CA SER A 9 14.26 -2.02 50.09
C SER A 9 14.34 -3.13 49.03
N SER A 10 14.54 -2.73 47.77
CA SER A 10 14.84 -3.61 46.62
C SER A 10 16.30 -4.10 46.62
N ALA A 11 16.69 -4.95 47.56
CA ALA A 11 18.05 -5.50 47.58
C ALA A 11 18.12 -6.94 48.10
N GLU A 12 17.30 -7.87 47.58
CA GLU A 12 17.49 -9.30 47.90
C GLU A 12 16.81 -10.28 46.92
N LEU A 13 17.04 -10.14 45.60
CA LEU A 13 16.56 -11.11 44.61
C LEU A 13 17.62 -11.44 43.54
N LEU A 14 18.81 -11.85 43.98
CA LEU A 14 19.82 -12.47 43.12
C LEU A 14 20.44 -13.66 43.84
N ARG A 15 19.72 -14.79 43.92
CA ARG A 15 20.23 -16.13 44.26
C ARG A 15 19.12 -17.18 44.13
N SER A 16 18.73 -17.49 42.91
CA SER A 16 18.12 -18.79 42.61
C SER A 16 18.29 -19.10 41.12
N GLY A 17 19.24 -20.00 40.85
CA GLY A 17 19.44 -20.59 39.54
C GLY A 17 18.29 -21.53 39.22
N CYS A 18 17.46 -21.12 38.26
CA CYS A 18 16.61 -21.98 37.44
C CYS A 18 16.33 -21.18 36.17
N CYS A 19 17.08 -21.43 35.09
CA CYS A 19 16.74 -20.93 33.77
C CYS A 19 15.56 -21.75 33.22
N PRO A 20 14.36 -21.20 33.03
CA PRO A 20 13.33 -21.88 32.25
C PRO A 20 13.71 -21.85 30.77
N ALA A 21 13.67 -23.01 30.11
CA ALA A 21 13.98 -23.24 28.70
C ALA A 21 12.98 -22.60 27.71
N SER A 22 12.31 -21.50 28.10
CA SER A 22 11.30 -20.79 27.29
C SER A 22 11.83 -19.49 26.69
N PHE A 23 13.07 -19.10 27.00
CA PHE A 23 13.70 -17.85 26.52
C PHE A 23 14.53 -18.00 25.24
N GLN A 24 14.43 -19.14 24.55
CA GLN A 24 15.24 -19.41 23.34
C GLN A 24 14.53 -19.09 22.02
N LEU A 25 13.21 -18.80 22.05
CA LEU A 25 12.45 -18.45 20.84
C LEU A 25 12.38 -16.93 20.55
N ILE A 26 12.59 -16.07 21.56
CA ILE A 26 12.54 -14.59 21.39
C ILE A 26 13.84 -14.04 20.77
N PHE A 27 14.95 -14.78 20.86
CA PHE A 27 16.23 -14.39 20.26
C PHE A 27 16.33 -14.71 18.75
N GLN A 28 15.55 -15.65 18.22
CA GLN A 28 15.57 -15.99 16.79
C GLN A 28 14.74 -15.02 15.92
N VAL A 29 13.64 -14.46 16.43
CA VAL A 29 12.82 -13.50 15.66
C VAL A 29 13.52 -12.13 15.54
N ASN A 30 14.23 -11.69 16.58
CA ASN A 30 15.03 -10.46 16.53
C ASN A 30 16.26 -10.56 15.60
N HIS A 31 16.72 -11.76 15.25
CA HIS A 31 17.85 -11.93 14.34
C HIS A 31 17.43 -11.81 12.86
N MET A 32 16.20 -12.17 12.48
CA MET A 32 15.70 -12.00 11.10
C MET A 32 15.34 -10.56 10.75
N LEU A 33 14.88 -9.75 11.71
CA LEU A 33 14.56 -8.34 11.45
C LEU A 33 15.82 -7.46 11.35
N LYS A 34 16.89 -7.78 12.10
CA LYS A 34 18.18 -7.07 12.02
C LYS A 34 18.96 -7.34 10.73
N THR A 35 18.76 -8.50 10.11
CA THR A 35 19.40 -8.81 8.82
C THR A 35 18.85 -7.95 7.67
N ASN A 36 17.64 -7.41 7.81
CA ASN A 36 17.04 -6.56 6.78
C ASN A 36 17.61 -5.13 6.82
N ASP A 37 17.94 -4.61 8.01
CA ASP A 37 18.52 -3.27 8.17
C ASP A 37 19.94 -3.19 7.57
N ALA A 38 20.79 -4.19 7.81
CA ALA A 38 22.13 -4.21 7.22
C ALA A 38 22.08 -4.35 5.69
N TRP A 39 21.13 -5.13 5.17
CA TRP A 39 20.91 -5.27 3.73
C TRP A 39 20.35 -3.99 3.10
N LEU A 40 19.33 -3.38 3.72
CA LEU A 40 18.75 -2.09 3.29
C LEU A 40 19.77 -0.95 3.36
N ALA A 41 20.59 -0.89 4.42
CA ALA A 41 21.67 0.08 4.53
C ALA A 41 22.71 -0.11 3.42
N ARG A 42 23.10 -1.37 3.13
CA ARG A 42 24.02 -1.69 2.04
C ARG A 42 23.48 -1.29 0.67
N GLU A 43 22.22 -1.62 0.37
CA GLU A 43 21.58 -1.22 -0.88
C GLU A 43 21.44 0.30 -0.95
N THR A 44 21.03 0.97 0.12
CA THR A 44 20.96 2.44 0.18
C THR A 44 22.33 3.08 -0.09
N CYS A 45 23.39 2.59 0.54
CA CYS A 45 24.75 3.06 0.28
C CYS A 45 25.20 2.81 -1.17
N ARG A 46 24.79 1.70 -1.79
CA ARG A 46 25.10 1.40 -3.19
C ARG A 46 24.46 2.41 -4.14
N TRP A 47 23.22 2.82 -3.88
CA TRP A 47 22.48 3.77 -4.71
C TRP A 47 22.87 5.24 -4.49
N MET A 48 23.52 5.57 -3.38
CA MET A 48 23.99 6.93 -3.06
C MET A 48 25.44 7.20 -3.54
N ARG A 49 26.10 6.25 -4.19
CA ARG A 49 27.46 6.47 -4.73
C ARG A 49 27.41 7.47 -5.90
N PRO A 50 28.44 8.31 -6.09
CA PRO A 50 28.53 9.22 -7.24
C PRO A 50 28.42 8.49 -8.60
N ASP A 51 28.78 7.21 -8.66
CA ASP A 51 28.72 6.36 -9.85
C ASP A 51 27.46 5.49 -9.95
N ALA A 52 26.46 5.64 -9.07
CA ALA A 52 25.25 4.79 -9.05
C ALA A 52 24.51 4.75 -10.40
N HIS A 53 24.56 5.84 -11.17
CA HIS A 53 24.02 5.91 -12.53
C HIS A 53 24.66 4.90 -13.50
N ARG A 54 25.92 4.48 -13.29
CA ARG A 54 26.58 3.43 -14.10
C ARG A 54 26.00 2.03 -13.87
N TRP A 55 25.31 1.85 -12.74
CA TRP A 55 24.67 0.61 -12.32
C TRP A 55 23.16 0.58 -12.63
N MET A 56 22.55 1.75 -12.86
CA MET A 56 21.25 1.89 -13.52
C MET A 56 21.41 1.82 -15.03
N ARG A 57 21.70 0.63 -15.58
CA ARG A 57 21.77 0.47 -17.04
C ARG A 57 20.40 0.11 -17.61
N PRO A 58 19.89 0.85 -18.62
CA PRO A 58 18.57 0.64 -19.20
C PRO A 58 18.46 -0.61 -20.10
N ASP A 59 19.53 -1.40 -20.21
CA ASP A 59 19.60 -2.43 -21.22
C ASP A 59 19.05 -3.77 -20.73
N PHE A 60 17.73 -3.92 -20.83
CA PHE A 60 17.02 -5.18 -20.61
C PHE A 60 17.54 -6.32 -21.52
N LYS A 61 18.27 -6.01 -22.60
CA LYS A 61 18.79 -6.98 -23.57
C LYS A 61 19.77 -8.00 -22.95
N ARG A 62 20.42 -7.69 -21.83
CA ARG A 62 21.31 -8.65 -21.14
C ARG A 62 20.54 -9.78 -20.42
N PHE A 63 19.24 -9.60 -20.18
CA PHE A 63 18.39 -10.62 -19.53
C PHE A 63 17.66 -11.53 -20.52
N LEU A 64 17.80 -11.30 -21.83
CA LEU A 64 17.38 -12.26 -22.85
C LEU A 64 18.54 -13.24 -23.06
N ALA A 65 18.26 -14.54 -22.98
CA ALA A 65 19.26 -15.55 -23.30
C ALA A 65 19.70 -15.37 -24.77
N PRO A 66 20.98 -15.63 -25.12
CA PRO A 66 21.42 -15.59 -26.50
C PRO A 66 20.53 -16.50 -27.37
N GLY A 67 19.76 -15.91 -28.29
CA GLY A 67 18.83 -16.64 -29.16
C GLY A 67 17.34 -16.54 -28.79
N GLU A 68 16.98 -15.96 -27.63
CA GLU A 68 15.57 -15.70 -27.30
C GLU A 68 15.01 -14.56 -28.16
N ARG A 69 14.17 -14.91 -29.14
CA ARG A 69 13.37 -13.95 -29.88
C ARG A 69 12.27 -13.40 -28.96
N LYS A 70 12.05 -12.09 -29.00
CA LYS A 70 10.97 -11.43 -28.25
C LYS A 70 9.63 -12.02 -28.73
N ALA A 71 8.83 -12.56 -27.81
CA ALA A 71 7.50 -13.06 -28.16
C ALA A 71 6.68 -11.95 -28.84
N GLY A 72 6.17 -12.21 -30.05
CA GLY A 72 5.44 -11.24 -30.87
C GLY A 72 6.28 -10.42 -31.86
N PHE A 73 7.60 -10.66 -31.99
CA PHE A 73 8.40 -10.07 -33.06
C PHE A 73 8.41 -11.00 -34.28
N ASP A 74 7.67 -10.64 -35.32
CA ASP A 74 7.75 -11.26 -36.63
C ASP A 74 8.54 -10.33 -37.58
N PRO A 75 9.70 -10.79 -38.12
CA PRO A 75 10.50 -10.00 -39.05
C PRO A 75 9.78 -9.74 -40.38
N GLU A 76 8.72 -10.47 -40.71
CA GLU A 76 7.94 -10.31 -41.95
C GLU A 76 6.76 -9.34 -41.81
N GLN A 77 6.46 -8.86 -40.59
CA GLN A 77 5.38 -7.90 -40.40
C GLN A 77 5.66 -6.58 -41.12
N PRO A 78 4.67 -6.05 -41.87
CA PRO A 78 4.84 -4.83 -42.64
C PRO A 78 5.29 -3.66 -41.76
N ARG A 79 6.18 -2.85 -42.34
CA ARG A 79 6.70 -1.62 -41.75
C ARG A 79 6.50 -0.49 -42.75
N ASP A 80 6.31 0.72 -42.25
CA ASP A 80 6.34 1.91 -43.10
C ASP A 80 7.77 2.22 -43.56
N GLU A 81 7.91 3.24 -44.41
CA GLU A 81 9.21 3.70 -44.92
C GLU A 81 10.17 4.21 -43.83
N TRP A 82 9.68 4.41 -42.60
CA TRP A 82 10.46 4.83 -41.44
C TRP A 82 10.69 3.70 -40.42
N GLY A 83 10.31 2.46 -40.73
CA GLY A 83 10.50 1.30 -39.87
C GLY A 83 9.54 1.20 -38.69
N ARG A 84 8.43 1.94 -38.70
CA ARG A 84 7.34 1.82 -37.70
C ARG A 84 6.37 0.72 -38.10
N TRP A 85 5.64 0.21 -37.11
CA TRP A 85 4.63 -0.82 -37.31
C TRP A 85 3.41 -0.20 -37.97
N THR A 86 2.96 -0.76 -39.10
CA THR A 86 1.71 -0.34 -39.74
C THR A 86 0.54 -0.95 -38.98
N GLU A 87 -0.41 -0.11 -38.55
CA GLU A 87 -1.57 -0.47 -37.70
C GLU A 87 -2.59 -1.40 -38.38
N THR A 88 -2.41 -1.68 -39.68
CA THR A 88 -3.35 -2.34 -40.59
C THR A 88 -3.60 -3.83 -40.34
N GLY A 89 -3.12 -4.39 -39.22
CA GLY A 89 -3.25 -5.81 -38.88
C GLY A 89 -4.27 -6.12 -37.78
N ALA A 90 -4.92 -5.11 -37.20
CA ALA A 90 -6.08 -5.32 -36.34
C ALA A 90 -7.30 -5.45 -37.25
N GLU A 91 -7.68 -6.68 -37.60
CA GLU A 91 -9.02 -6.96 -38.12
C GLU A 91 -10.01 -6.45 -37.07
N GLU A 92 -10.63 -5.30 -37.36
CA GLU A 92 -11.77 -4.80 -36.61
C GLU A 92 -12.93 -5.76 -36.90
N ASP A 93 -13.14 -6.73 -36.00
CA ASP A 93 -14.38 -7.48 -35.94
C ASP A 93 -15.52 -6.46 -35.72
N GLU A 94 -16.20 -6.09 -36.81
CA GLU A 94 -17.41 -5.28 -36.82
C GLU A 94 -18.54 -6.06 -36.11
N VAL A 95 -18.54 -6.05 -34.78
CA VAL A 95 -19.66 -6.58 -33.99
C VAL A 95 -20.72 -5.49 -33.90
N ALA A 96 -21.81 -5.74 -34.62
CA ALA A 96 -22.94 -4.87 -34.81
C ALA A 96 -23.53 -4.29 -33.52
N ASP A 97 -23.65 -2.97 -33.57
CA ASP A 97 -24.42 -2.05 -32.74
C ASP A 97 -25.93 -2.37 -32.80
N SER A 98 -26.54 -2.81 -31.68
CA SER A 98 -28.00 -2.74 -31.42
C SER A 98 -28.38 -3.38 -30.07
N PHE A 99 -28.00 -2.75 -28.96
CA PHE A 99 -28.65 -3.06 -27.66
C PHE A 99 -28.57 -1.88 -26.68
N GLU A 100 -29.00 -0.69 -27.10
CA GLU A 100 -29.21 0.45 -26.21
C GLU A 100 -30.69 0.83 -26.17
N GLU A 101 -31.45 0.20 -25.27
CA GLU A 101 -32.56 0.90 -24.62
C GLU A 101 -32.97 0.18 -23.33
N SER A 102 -32.94 0.91 -22.21
CA SER A 102 -33.59 0.64 -20.91
C SER A 102 -32.81 0.00 -19.74
N LEU A 103 -31.48 -0.06 -19.74
CA LEU A 103 -30.75 -0.31 -18.49
C LEU A 103 -30.54 1.00 -17.72
N SER A 104 -31.21 1.08 -16.55
CA SER A 104 -31.19 2.22 -15.63
C SER A 104 -29.76 2.64 -15.27
N PHE A 105 -29.50 3.95 -15.38
CA PHE A 105 -28.23 4.63 -15.06
C PHE A 105 -27.58 4.21 -13.73
N ASP A 106 -28.36 3.86 -12.71
CA ASP A 106 -27.85 3.38 -11.41
C ASP A 106 -27.20 1.98 -11.45
N LEU A 107 -27.59 1.13 -12.40
CA LEU A 107 -27.03 -0.23 -12.57
C LEU A 107 -25.75 -0.20 -13.42
N LEU A 108 -25.57 0.86 -14.23
CA LEU A 108 -24.36 1.08 -15.01
C LEU A 108 -23.18 1.53 -14.13
N ASP A 109 -23.44 2.26 -13.04
CA ASP A 109 -22.41 2.64 -12.06
C ASP A 109 -21.87 1.40 -11.33
N GLU A 110 -22.75 0.46 -10.93
CA GLU A 110 -22.39 -0.79 -10.25
C GLU A 110 -21.58 -1.76 -11.15
N PHE A 111 -21.89 -1.85 -12.44
CA PHE A 111 -21.11 -2.65 -13.39
C PHE A 111 -19.80 -1.99 -13.82
N SER A 112 -19.73 -0.65 -13.85
CA SER A 112 -18.46 0.07 -14.05
C SER A 112 -17.51 -0.12 -12.86
N ASP A 113 -18.08 -0.18 -11.66
CA ASP A 113 -17.35 -0.44 -10.42
C ASP A 113 -16.79 -1.87 -10.38
N ALA A 114 -17.46 -2.87 -10.95
CA ALA A 114 -16.93 -4.24 -10.96
C ALA A 114 -15.61 -4.37 -11.75
N ARG A 115 -15.44 -3.70 -12.89
CA ARG A 115 -14.16 -3.67 -13.65
C ARG A 115 -13.11 -2.74 -13.02
N ARG A 116 -13.53 -1.66 -12.35
CA ARG A 116 -12.64 -0.76 -11.58
C ARG A 116 -12.22 -1.35 -10.22
N SER A 117 -13.01 -2.26 -9.66
CA SER A 117 -12.84 -2.82 -8.29
C SER A 117 -11.54 -3.59 -8.10
N ARG A 118 -11.02 -4.24 -9.15
CA ARG A 118 -9.79 -5.03 -9.08
C ARG A 118 -8.52 -4.19 -9.00
N ALA A 119 -8.64 -2.89 -9.28
CA ALA A 119 -7.55 -1.92 -9.27
C ALA A 119 -7.67 -0.93 -8.10
N ASP A 120 -8.55 -1.19 -7.15
CA ASP A 120 -8.82 -0.20 -6.12
C ASP A 120 -7.62 -0.08 -5.15
N GLY A 121 -7.20 1.16 -4.89
CA GLY A 121 -6.02 1.45 -4.09
C GLY A 121 -6.16 1.04 -2.63
N HIS A 122 -5.05 1.05 -1.89
CA HIS A 122 -5.09 0.90 -0.44
C HIS A 122 -5.68 2.17 0.18
N HIS A 123 -6.72 2.03 1.01
CA HIS A 123 -7.36 3.17 1.67
C HIS A 123 -6.55 3.55 2.91
N TYR A 124 -6.25 4.84 3.08
CA TYR A 124 -5.53 5.31 4.27
C TYR A 124 -6.35 5.21 5.55
N VAL A 125 -7.67 5.16 5.42
CA VAL A 125 -8.58 4.90 6.54
C VAL A 125 -9.22 3.53 6.27
N PRO A 126 -9.16 2.57 7.22
CA PRO A 126 -9.77 1.26 7.05
C PRO A 126 -11.26 1.39 6.71
N ARG A 127 -11.72 0.62 5.72
CA ARG A 127 -13.13 0.61 5.29
C ARG A 127 -14.09 0.33 6.43
N GLN A 128 -13.68 -0.48 7.41
CA GLN A 128 -14.47 -0.80 8.60
C GLN A 128 -14.92 0.47 9.35
N ILE A 129 -14.08 1.51 9.40
CA ILE A 129 -14.39 2.73 10.14
C ILE A 129 -15.55 3.51 9.50
N PHE A 130 -15.61 3.55 8.16
CA PHE A 130 -16.54 4.39 7.42
C PHE A 130 -17.63 3.64 6.66
N LYS A 131 -17.57 2.30 6.63
CA LYS A 131 -18.67 1.47 6.16
C LYS A 131 -19.80 1.42 7.18
N ASP A 132 -19.47 1.54 8.47
CA ASP A 132 -20.46 1.56 9.54
C ASP A 132 -21.39 2.77 9.40
N GLU A 133 -22.69 2.58 9.66
CA GLU A 133 -23.79 3.55 9.42
C GLU A 133 -23.74 4.82 10.29
N GLY A 134 -22.63 5.06 10.98
CA GLY A 134 -22.46 6.17 11.89
C GLY A 134 -21.94 7.46 11.26
N LEU A 135 -21.38 7.46 10.03
CA LEU A 135 -20.72 8.64 9.45
C LEU A 135 -21.61 9.37 8.43
N SER A 136 -21.50 10.69 8.39
CA SER A 136 -22.12 11.52 7.35
C SER A 136 -21.65 11.05 5.95
N GLU A 137 -22.52 11.12 4.93
CA GLU A 137 -22.15 10.70 3.57
C GLU A 137 -20.96 11.52 3.04
N GLU A 138 -20.92 12.82 3.36
CA GLU A 138 -19.83 13.71 2.99
C GLU A 138 -18.48 13.27 3.58
N ALA A 139 -18.43 12.91 4.87
CA ALA A 139 -17.22 12.38 5.50
C ALA A 139 -16.84 11.00 4.94
N ARG A 140 -17.83 10.12 4.71
CA ARG A 140 -17.60 8.81 4.08
C ARG A 140 -16.98 8.97 2.69
N LYS A 141 -17.40 9.96 1.91
CA LYS A 141 -16.82 10.25 0.60
C LYS A 141 -15.34 10.65 0.69
N VAL A 142 -14.95 11.49 1.66
CA VAL A 142 -13.54 11.85 1.89
C VAL A 142 -12.70 10.60 2.15
N PHE A 143 -13.14 9.71 3.05
CA PHE A 143 -12.39 8.50 3.37
C PHE A 143 -12.40 7.47 2.24
N ARG A 144 -13.49 7.38 1.49
CA ARG A 144 -13.59 6.54 0.30
C ARG A 144 -12.60 7.02 -0.75
N ASP A 145 -12.49 8.31 -1.01
CA ASP A 145 -11.61 8.86 -2.05
C ASP A 145 -10.13 8.85 -1.63
N ALA A 146 -9.84 8.81 -0.32
CA ALA A 146 -8.50 8.81 0.26
C ALA A 146 -7.77 7.46 0.14
N LYS A 147 -7.22 7.18 -1.04
CA LYS A 147 -6.46 5.96 -1.35
C LYS A 147 -5.05 6.26 -1.87
N THR A 148 -4.18 5.25 -1.89
CA THR A 148 -2.83 5.34 -2.49
C THR A 148 -2.81 5.44 -4.02
N GLY A 149 -3.99 5.48 -4.67
CA GLY A 149 -4.13 5.27 -6.11
C GLY A 149 -4.11 3.78 -6.49
N ARG A 150 -4.28 3.50 -7.79
CA ARG A 150 -4.29 2.14 -8.33
C ARG A 150 -3.01 1.39 -7.96
N LEU A 151 -3.15 0.26 -7.28
CA LEU A 151 -2.04 -0.65 -7.01
C LEU A 151 -1.90 -1.62 -8.18
N TYR A 152 -0.76 -1.62 -8.86
CA TYR A 152 -0.58 -2.50 -10.02
C TYR A 152 -0.37 -3.96 -9.64
N ASN A 153 0.15 -4.23 -8.44
CA ASN A 153 0.33 -5.58 -7.94
C ASN A 153 -0.66 -5.85 -6.80
N PRO A 154 -1.72 -6.65 -7.02
CA PRO A 154 -2.74 -6.92 -6.00
C PRO A 154 -2.18 -7.68 -4.80
N ARG A 155 -1.05 -8.39 -4.94
CA ARG A 155 -0.39 -9.10 -3.82
C ARG A 155 0.25 -8.14 -2.81
N LEU A 156 0.31 -6.84 -3.10
CA LEU A 156 0.86 -5.86 -2.16
C LEU A 156 -0.16 -5.42 -1.11
N ASN A 157 -1.45 -5.66 -1.35
CA ASN A 157 -2.55 -5.29 -0.45
C ASN A 157 -3.14 -6.52 0.27
N LEU A 158 -2.30 -7.49 0.60
CA LEU A 158 -2.74 -8.67 1.35
C LEU A 158 -3.14 -8.28 2.78
N PHE A 159 -4.12 -9.01 3.33
CA PHE A 159 -4.58 -8.85 4.70
C PHE A 159 -3.65 -9.60 5.68
N ASP A 160 -2.42 -9.11 5.77
CA ASP A 160 -1.37 -9.64 6.64
C ASP A 160 -1.50 -9.13 8.10
N GLU A 161 -0.63 -9.61 8.98
CA GLU A 161 -0.59 -9.18 10.39
C GLU A 161 -0.30 -7.68 10.53
N GLU A 162 0.57 -7.13 9.69
CA GLU A 162 0.89 -5.70 9.69
C GLU A 162 -0.32 -4.85 9.29
N HIS A 163 -1.14 -5.32 8.34
CA HIS A 163 -2.38 -4.67 7.93
C HIS A 163 -3.40 -4.66 9.07
N ARG A 164 -3.53 -5.76 9.82
CA ARG A 164 -4.38 -5.79 11.02
C ARG A 164 -3.90 -4.80 12.08
N ALA A 165 -2.60 -4.82 12.39
CA ALA A 165 -2.01 -3.88 13.34
C ALA A 165 -2.20 -2.42 12.90
N TYR A 166 -2.09 -2.13 11.60
CA TYR A 166 -2.41 -0.82 11.05
C TYR A 166 -3.88 -0.45 11.28
N ASN A 167 -4.81 -1.33 10.91
CA ASN A 167 -6.25 -1.10 11.05
C ASN A 167 -6.65 -0.82 12.51
N ASP A 168 -6.16 -1.63 13.45
CA ASP A 168 -6.48 -1.50 14.88
C ASP A 168 -6.01 -0.15 15.44
N VAL A 169 -4.83 0.31 15.01
CA VAL A 169 -4.25 1.58 15.48
C VAL A 169 -4.97 2.76 14.84
N VAL A 170 -5.29 2.70 13.55
CA VAL A 170 -6.06 3.77 12.90
C VAL A 170 -7.47 3.87 13.49
N ALA A 171 -8.13 2.74 13.79
CA ALA A 171 -9.42 2.73 14.47
C ALA A 171 -9.34 3.38 15.86
N SER A 172 -8.32 3.03 16.65
CA SER A 172 -8.10 3.65 17.97
C SER A 172 -7.87 5.16 17.87
N ARG A 173 -7.06 5.61 16.89
CA ARG A 173 -6.81 7.03 16.62
C ARG A 173 -8.07 7.77 16.18
N PHE A 174 -8.97 7.11 15.47
CA PHE A 174 -10.24 7.69 15.06
C PHE A 174 -11.14 7.97 16.25
N GLU A 175 -11.29 7.01 17.17
CA GLU A 175 -12.06 7.23 18.41
C GLU A 175 -11.46 8.34 19.28
N GLU A 176 -10.13 8.37 19.41
CA GLU A 176 -9.42 9.46 20.10
C GLU A 176 -9.69 10.82 19.44
N PHE A 177 -9.70 10.88 18.12
CA PHE A 177 -9.99 12.10 17.37
C PHE A 177 -11.42 12.60 17.65
N LEU A 178 -12.40 11.70 17.58
CA LEU A 178 -13.80 12.03 17.86
C LEU A 178 -13.98 12.55 19.29
N ALA A 179 -13.33 11.91 20.26
CA ALA A 179 -13.36 12.34 21.66
C ALA A 179 -12.68 13.70 21.84
N ARG A 180 -11.48 13.89 21.28
CA ARG A 180 -10.69 15.12 21.40
C ARG A 180 -11.41 16.34 20.83
N HIS A 181 -12.10 16.17 19.70
CA HIS A 181 -12.81 17.24 19.01
C HIS A 181 -14.31 17.32 19.37
N SER A 182 -14.78 16.46 20.29
CA SER A 182 -16.20 16.37 20.66
C SER A 182 -17.13 16.18 19.45
N VAL A 183 -16.68 15.43 18.45
CA VAL A 183 -17.39 15.19 17.19
C VAL A 183 -18.21 13.93 17.31
N LYS A 184 -19.52 14.03 17.03
CA LYS A 184 -20.35 12.84 16.82
C LYS A 184 -20.08 12.29 15.43
N LYS A 185 -19.86 10.98 15.29
CA LYS A 185 -19.61 10.31 13.99
C LYS A 185 -20.59 10.79 12.91
N SER A 186 -21.89 10.88 13.24
CA SER A 186 -22.95 11.22 12.28
C SER A 186 -22.98 12.68 11.85
N LYS A 187 -22.26 13.53 12.57
CA LYS A 187 -22.14 14.97 12.32
C LYS A 187 -20.73 15.37 11.92
N MET A 188 -19.86 14.40 11.61
CA MET A 188 -18.51 14.70 11.14
C MET A 188 -18.60 15.46 9.81
N THR A 189 -17.97 16.62 9.73
CA THR A 189 -17.92 17.41 8.50
C THR A 189 -16.80 16.94 7.58
N THR A 190 -16.86 17.31 6.30
CA THR A 190 -15.77 17.09 5.33
C THR A 190 -14.42 17.60 5.83
N ALA A 191 -14.40 18.80 6.45
CA ALA A 191 -13.17 19.40 6.98
C ALA A 191 -12.60 18.60 8.16
N GLN A 192 -13.46 18.04 9.02
CA GLN A 192 -13.03 17.18 10.12
C GLN A 192 -12.50 15.83 9.63
N ALA A 193 -13.14 15.25 8.61
CA ALA A 193 -12.66 14.03 7.96
C ALA A 193 -11.29 14.25 7.31
N GLN A 194 -11.10 15.38 6.62
CA GLN A 194 -9.82 15.75 6.03
C GLN A 194 -8.74 15.97 7.10
N SER A 195 -9.08 16.64 8.20
CA SER A 195 -8.16 16.83 9.34
C SER A 195 -7.73 15.49 9.95
N PHE A 196 -8.64 14.53 10.09
CA PHE A 196 -8.28 13.19 10.58
C PHE A 196 -7.38 12.45 9.59
N LEU A 197 -7.67 12.55 8.28
CA LEU A 197 -6.82 11.96 7.25
C LEU A 197 -5.39 12.53 7.31
N ASP A 198 -5.26 13.84 7.49
CA ASP A 198 -3.96 14.49 7.65
C ASP A 198 -3.21 14.00 8.90
N GLU A 199 -3.91 13.73 10.02
CA GLU A 199 -3.31 13.10 11.21
C GLU A 199 -2.80 11.68 10.91
N VAL A 200 -3.53 10.88 10.13
CA VAL A 200 -3.09 9.52 9.73
C VAL A 200 -1.87 9.59 8.80
N LEU A 201 -1.90 10.48 7.81
CA LEU A 201 -0.81 10.64 6.84
C LEU A 201 0.47 11.19 7.46
N SER A 202 0.35 12.05 8.49
CA SER A 202 1.47 12.66 9.21
C SER A 202 1.83 11.95 10.52
N SER A 203 1.19 10.82 10.82
CA SER A 203 1.36 10.08 12.08
C SER A 203 2.82 9.70 12.33
N ARG A 204 3.26 9.89 13.58
CA ARG A 204 4.59 9.45 14.06
C ARG A 204 4.58 8.02 14.60
N ASP A 205 3.42 7.39 14.72
CA ASP A 205 3.33 5.99 15.15
C ASP A 205 3.98 5.11 14.07
N PRO A 206 5.02 4.32 14.41
CA PRO A 206 5.74 3.52 13.41
C PRO A 206 4.80 2.55 12.68
N ARG A 207 3.75 2.04 13.32
CA ARG A 207 2.81 1.10 12.70
C ARG A 207 2.01 1.74 11.56
N ILE A 208 1.63 3.01 11.70
CA ILE A 208 0.95 3.77 10.65
C ILE A 208 1.95 4.27 9.61
N ARG A 209 3.02 4.93 10.08
CA ARG A 209 4.02 5.59 9.24
C ARG A 209 4.71 4.59 8.32
N ASP A 210 5.21 3.49 8.88
CA ASP A 210 6.03 2.53 8.13
C ASP A 210 5.15 1.73 7.17
N PHE A 211 3.90 1.43 7.55
CA PHE A 211 2.91 0.83 6.64
C PHE A 211 2.59 1.75 5.46
N ASN A 212 2.22 3.02 5.70
CA ASN A 212 1.92 4.00 4.65
C ASN A 212 3.14 4.21 3.74
N ARG A 213 4.34 4.30 4.31
CA ARG A 213 5.60 4.40 3.56
C ARG A 213 5.81 3.16 2.68
N ARG A 214 5.66 1.96 3.24
CA ARG A 214 5.79 0.68 2.51
C ARG A 214 4.85 0.63 1.32
N MET A 215 3.58 1.02 1.48
CA MET A 215 2.61 1.03 0.38
C MET A 215 3.01 2.01 -0.73
N ARG A 216 3.39 3.25 -0.38
CA ARG A 216 3.86 4.25 -1.35
C ARG A 216 5.13 3.82 -2.09
N PHE A 217 6.12 3.30 -1.36
CA PHE A 217 7.38 2.87 -1.97
C PHE A 217 7.18 1.66 -2.89
N ARG A 218 6.38 0.68 -2.50
CA ARG A 218 6.10 -0.49 -3.35
C ARG A 218 5.48 -0.08 -4.69
N GLU A 219 4.54 0.85 -4.65
CA GLU A 219 3.90 1.40 -5.84
C GLU A 219 4.90 2.18 -6.72
N LEU A 220 5.71 3.06 -6.11
CA LEU A 220 6.76 3.78 -6.82
C LEU A 220 7.76 2.83 -7.48
N PHE A 221 8.26 1.83 -6.76
CA PHE A 221 9.21 0.85 -7.30
C PHE A 221 8.61 0.00 -8.40
N TYR A 222 7.32 -0.34 -8.31
CA TYR A 222 6.64 -1.05 -9.39
C TYR A 222 6.62 -0.20 -10.67
N ARG A 223 6.22 1.08 -10.57
CA ARG A 223 6.22 2.01 -11.71
C ARG A 223 7.61 2.21 -12.32
N VAL A 224 8.64 2.33 -11.49
CA VAL A 224 10.03 2.45 -11.95
C VAL A 224 10.52 1.17 -12.63
N ARG A 225 10.24 -0.01 -12.04
CA ARG A 225 10.75 -1.30 -12.54
C ARG A 225 10.09 -1.76 -13.83
N TYR A 226 8.78 -1.59 -13.95
CA TYR A 226 8.01 -2.08 -15.09
C TYR A 226 7.80 -1.02 -16.18
N GLY A 227 8.36 0.17 -15.96
CA GLY A 227 8.17 1.33 -16.81
C GLY A 227 6.76 1.91 -16.68
N ILE A 228 6.65 3.21 -16.92
CA ILE A 228 5.38 3.78 -17.35
C ILE A 228 5.17 3.25 -18.77
N ARG A 229 4.68 2.00 -18.91
CA ARG A 229 4.05 1.61 -20.16
C ARG A 229 2.83 2.51 -20.26
N GLY A 230 2.94 3.56 -21.08
CA GLY A 230 1.78 4.35 -21.46
C GLY A 230 0.71 3.38 -21.93
N ASN A 231 -0.52 3.62 -21.50
CA ASN A 231 -1.69 2.95 -22.09
C ASN A 231 -1.97 3.59 -23.47
N GLU A 232 -0.94 3.69 -24.32
CA GLU A 232 -1.11 3.96 -25.75
C GLU A 232 -1.57 2.66 -26.41
#